data_AF-A0A4V3CRP9-F1
#
_entry.id   AF-A0A4V3CRP9-F1
#
_cell.length_a   1.000
_cell.length_b   1.000
_cell.length_c   1.000
_cell.angle_alpha   90.00
_cell.angle_beta   90.00
_cell.angle_gamma   90.00
#
_symmetry.space_group_name_H-M   'P 1'
#
loop_
_entity.id
_entity.type
_entity.pdbx_description
1 polymer ?
#
loop_
_entity_poly.entity_id
_entity_poly.type
_entity_poly.pdbx_seq_one_letter_code
_entity_poly.pdbx_strand_id
1 'polypeptide(L)' 'MKNTVDYPAYLELGLKDGQVSSVNGKEFNKTGVEKMIEYVCEGENVTKTDVINKVHNLQQINGSITLKLFNGAVTAI' A
#
# COMPACT_ATOMS: atom_id res chain seq x y z
N MET A 1 -23.83 -17.38 -2.50
CA MET A 1 -22.48 -17.10 -1.98
C MET A 1 -21.62 -16.68 -3.17
N LYS A 2 -21.10 -15.45 -3.20
CA LYS A 2 -20.16 -15.05 -4.25
C LYS A 2 -18.89 -15.88 -4.02
N ASN A 3 -18.57 -16.77 -4.94
CA ASN A 3 -17.21 -17.29 -5.09
C ASN A 3 -16.35 -16.14 -5.61
N THR A 4 -15.94 -15.23 -4.72
CA THR A 4 -14.84 -14.32 -5.00
C THR A 4 -13.58 -15.13 -4.78
N VAL A 5 -12.91 -15.47 -5.88
CA VAL A 5 -11.52 -15.90 -5.79
C VAL A 5 -10.77 -14.80 -5.05
N ASP A 6 -10.25 -15.11 -3.87
CA ASP A 6 -9.40 -14.24 -3.07
C ASP A 6 -8.11 -14.01 -3.86
N TYR A 7 -8.09 -12.96 -4.68
CA TYR A 7 -6.88 -12.52 -5.37
C TYR A 7 -6.20 -11.45 -4.53
N PRO A 8 -4.87 -11.55 -4.32
CA PRO A 8 -4.15 -10.51 -3.60
C PRO A 8 -4.23 -9.17 -4.34
N ALA A 9 -4.46 -8.09 -3.60
CA ALA A 9 -4.23 -6.75 -4.10
C ALA A 9 -2.74 -6.42 -4.06
N TYR A 10 -2.27 -5.71 -5.09
CA TYR A 10 -0.91 -5.20 -5.15
C TYR A 10 -0.94 -3.67 -5.12
N LEU A 11 -0.02 -3.10 -4.34
CA LEU A 11 0.10 -1.68 -4.10
C LEU A 11 1.55 -1.26 -4.35
N GLU A 12 1.80 -0.56 -5.45
CA GLU A 12 3.08 0.07 -5.71
C GLU A 12 3.11 1.45 -5.04
N LEU A 13 4.13 1.72 -4.24
CA LEU A 13 4.33 2.96 -3.51
C LEU A 13 5.64 3.59 -3.92
N GLY A 14 5.59 4.80 -4.49
CA GLY A 14 6.79 5.59 -4.71
C GLY A 14 7.19 6.34 -3.45
N LEU A 15 8.49 6.37 -3.18
CA LEU A 15 9.11 7.00 -2.03
C LEU A 15 10.03 8.14 -2.46
N LYS A 16 9.89 9.26 -1.74
CA LYS A 16 10.76 10.42 -1.83
C LYS A 16 11.02 10.95 -0.43
N ASP A 17 12.29 11.05 -0.06
CA ASP A 17 12.74 11.54 1.25
C ASP A 17 12.06 10.79 2.43
N GLY A 18 11.91 9.47 2.30
CA GLY A 18 11.31 8.59 3.30
C GLY A 18 9.78 8.68 3.40
N GLN A 19 9.13 9.47 2.55
CA GLN A 19 7.68 9.61 2.51
C GLN A 19 7.10 9.01 1.22
N VAL A 20 5.89 8.46 1.33
CA VAL A 20 5.15 8.00 0.16
C VAL A 20 4.69 9.21 -0.65
N SER A 21 5.10 9.28 -1.91
CA SER A 21 4.81 10.36 -2.85
C SER A 21 3.91 9.93 -4.01
N SER A 22 3.84 8.62 -4.30
CA SER A 22 2.95 8.09 -5.34
C SER A 22 2.35 6.74 -4.95
N VAL A 23 1.21 6.43 -5.56
CA VAL A 23 0.51 5.14 -5.44
C VAL A 23 0.18 4.65 -6.85
N ASN A 24 0.60 3.43 -7.19
CA ASN A 24 0.42 2.80 -8.51
C ASN A 24 0.84 3.72 -9.67
N GLY A 25 2.08 4.25 -9.59
CA GLY A 25 2.64 5.17 -10.58
C GLY A 25 2.06 6.59 -10.62
N LYS A 26 1.02 6.92 -9.81
CA LYS A 26 0.41 8.24 -9.79
C LYS A 26 0.82 9.04 -8.55
N GLU A 27 1.32 10.25 -8.76
CA GLU A 27 1.71 11.15 -7.67
C GLU A 27 0.49 11.75 -6.97
N PHE A 28 0.60 11.89 -5.65
CA PHE A 28 -0.43 12.49 -4.81
C PHE A 28 0.21 13.38 -3.75
N ASN A 29 -0.56 14.33 -3.23
CA ASN A 29 -0.23 14.94 -1.95
C ASN A 29 -0.49 13.96 -0.80
N LYS A 30 -0.04 14.31 0.42
CA LYS A 30 -0.17 13.44 1.61
C LYS A 30 -1.60 12.90 1.82
N THR A 31 -2.60 13.78 1.78
CA THR A 31 -4.01 13.38 1.94
C THR A 31 -4.48 12.44 0.82
N GLY A 32 -4.03 12.66 -0.41
CA GLY A 32 -4.36 11.82 -1.56
C GLY A 32 -3.74 10.42 -1.45
N VAL A 33 -2.47 10.33 -1.03
CA VAL A 33 -1.80 9.06 -0.74
C VAL A 33 -2.60 8.27 0.30
N GLU A 34 -2.93 8.91 1.42
CA GLU A 34 -3.65 8.25 2.51
C GLU A 34 -5.00 7.68 2.07
N LYS A 35 -5.79 8.46 1.32
CA LYS A 35 -7.09 8.02 0.78
C LYS A 35 -6.95 6.90 -0.23
N MET A 36 -5.92 6.93 -1.07
CA MET A 36 -5.71 5.90 -2.09
C MET A 36 -5.28 4.57 -1.44
N ILE A 37 -4.42 4.62 -0.42
CA ILE A 37 -4.05 3.43 0.35
C ILE A 37 -5.29 2.84 1.05
N GLU A 38 -6.10 3.69 1.70
CA GLU A 38 -7.34 3.26 2.36
C GLU A 38 -8.30 2.57 1.38
N TYR A 39 -8.52 3.16 0.20
CA TYR A 39 -9.34 2.56 -0.85
C TYR A 39 -8.86 1.17 -1.30
N VAL A 40 -7.55 0.97 -1.46
CA VAL A 40 -7.00 -0.34 -1.83
C VAL A 40 -7.14 -1.35 -0.69
N CYS A 41 -7.12 -0.88 0.56
CA CYS A 41 -7.21 -1.72 1.74
C CYS A 41 -8.64 -2.23 2.05
N GLU A 42 -9.70 -1.53 1.60
CA GLU A 42 -11.11 -1.89 1.88
C GLU A 42 -11.47 -3.32 1.44
N GLY A 43 -10.74 -3.90 0.48
CA GLY A 43 -10.94 -5.26 -0.02
C GLY A 43 -10.18 -6.37 0.73
N GLU A 44 -9.20 -6.03 1.57
CA GLU A 44 -8.14 -6.98 1.97
C GLU A 44 -8.06 -7.25 3.48
N ASN A 45 -8.98 -6.69 4.28
CA ASN A 45 -8.93 -6.72 5.75
C ASN A 45 -7.60 -6.19 6.32
N VAL A 46 -7.00 -5.22 5.62
CA VAL A 46 -5.78 -4.50 6.01
C VAL A 46 -6.18 -3.06 6.34
N THR A 47 -5.46 -2.39 7.24
CA THR A 47 -5.64 -0.96 7.46
C THR A 47 -4.54 -0.15 6.77
N LYS A 48 -4.83 1.12 6.44
CA LYS A 48 -3.82 2.09 6.00
C LYS A 48 -2.61 2.13 6.96
N THR A 49 -2.85 2.04 8.26
CA THR A 49 -1.81 2.07 9.28
C THR A 49 -0.85 0.89 9.14
N ASP A 50 -1.35 -0.31 8.83
CA ASP A 50 -0.52 -1.50 8.62
C ASP A 50 0.43 -1.31 7.42
N VAL A 51 -0.09 -0.72 6.34
CA VAL A 51 0.69 -0.38 5.14
C VAL A 51 1.79 0.65 5.48
N ILE A 52 1.43 1.76 6.11
CA ILE A 52 2.40 2.82 6.45
C ILE A 52 3.47 2.32 7.41
N ASN A 53 3.08 1.53 8.42
CA ASN A 53 4.04 0.91 9.34
C ASN A 53 4.97 -0.06 8.60
N LYS A 54 4.46 -0.87 7.68
CA LYS A 54 5.29 -1.76 6.86
C LYS A 54 6.30 -0.97 6.04
N VAL A 55 5.88 0.12 5.40
CA VAL A 55 6.78 1.00 4.62
C VAL A 55 7.85 1.63 5.50
N HIS A 56 7.49 2.20 6.65
CA HIS A 56 8.47 2.77 7.58
C HIS A 56 9.48 1.74 8.09
N ASN A 57 9.05 0.51 8.38
CA ASN A 57 9.93 -0.57 8.84
C ASN A 57 10.92 -1.05 7.78
N LEU A 58 10.65 -0.80 6.49
CA LEU A 58 11.60 -1.11 5.41
C LEU A 58 12.73 -0.09 5.29
N GLN A 59 12.62 1.07 5.96
CA GLN A 59 13.64 2.13 6.02
C GLN A 59 14.16 2.60 4.65
N GLN A 60 13.40 2.36 3.58
CA GLN A 60 13.73 2.83 2.25
C GLN A 60 13.43 4.33 2.14
N ILE A 61 14.39 5.09 1.62
CA ILE A 61 14.30 6.56 1.57
C ILE A 61 13.78 7.03 0.20
N ASN A 62 14.15 6.35 -0.89
CA ASN A 62 13.79 6.71 -2.25
C ASN A 62 13.46 5.46 -3.09
N GLY A 63 12.77 5.65 -4.22
CA GLY A 63 12.49 4.59 -5.20
C GLY A 63 11.04 4.10 -5.10
N SER A 64 10.80 2.82 -5.35
CA SER A 64 9.46 2.22 -5.20
C SER A 64 9.49 0.97 -4.33
N ILE A 65 8.37 0.68 -3.69
CA ILE A 65 8.10 -0.55 -2.95
C ILE A 65 6.81 -1.14 -3.52
N THR A 66 6.80 -2.44 -3.81
CA THR A 66 5.55 -3.14 -4.09
C THR A 66 5.12 -3.93 -2.86
N LEU A 67 3.88 -3.72 -2.43
CA LEU A 67 3.26 -4.46 -1.35
C LEU A 67 2.19 -5.39 -1.89
N LYS A 68 2.21 -6.64 -1.43
CA LYS A 68 1.13 -7.60 -1.55
C LYS A 68 0.24 -7.50 -0.31
N LEU A 69 -1.03 -7.17 -0.51
CA LEU A 69 -2.08 -7.20 0.49
C LEU A 69 -2.89 -8.46 0.27
N PHE A 70 -3.02 -9.29 1.31
CA PHE A 70 -3.77 -10.53 1.19
C PHE A 70 -4.18 -11.06 2.56
N ASN A 71 -5.47 -11.33 2.74
CA ASN A 71 -5.99 -12.00 3.94
C ASN A 71 -5.50 -11.35 5.26
N GLY A 72 -5.56 -10.01 5.33
CA GLY A 72 -5.09 -9.23 6.48
C GLY A 72 -3.57 -9.07 6.64
N ALA A 73 -2.77 -9.55 5.69
CA ALA A 73 -1.31 -9.43 5.72
C ALA A 73 -0.78 -8.37 4.73
N VAL A 74 0.31 -7.70 5.12
CA VAL A 74 1.06 -6.74 4.27
C VAL A 74 2.50 -7.24 4.08
N THR A 75 2.82 -7.66 2.86
CA THR A 75 4.15 -8.23 2.53
C THR A 75 4.82 -7.40 1.45
N ALA A 76 6.10 -7.06 1.62
CA ALA A 76 6.88 -6.45 0.55
C ALA A 76 7.41 -7.52 -0.40
N ILE A 77 7.38 -7.27 -1.70
CA ILE A 77 7.84 -8.18 -2.77
C ILE A 77 8.89 -7.53 -3.65
#